data_AF-F9RIM7-F1
#
_entry.id   AF-F9RIM7-F1
#
_cell.length_a   1.000
_cell.length_b   1.000
_cell.length_c   1.000
_cell.angle_alpha   90.00
_cell.angle_beta   90.00
_cell.angle_gamma   90.00
#
_symmetry.space_group_name_H-M   'P 1'
#
loop_
_entity.id
_entity.type
_entity.pdbx_description
1 polymer ?
#
loop_
_entity_poly.entity_id
_entity_poly.type
_entity_poly.pdbx_seq_one_letter_code
_entity_poly.pdbx_strand_id
1 'polypeptide(L)'
;MAYSEKVIDHYENPRNVGSFDKEDPSVGSGMVGAPACGDVMKLQIKVTPEGIIEDAKFKTYGCGSAIASSSLVTEWVKGKSIDEAAAIKNSEIAEELELPPVKVHCSILAEDAIKAAVADYKKKHQ
;
A
#
# COMPACT_ATOMS: atom_id res chain seq x y z
N MET A 1 8.34 -20.45 -13.63
CA MET A 1 7.11 -19.62 -13.73
C MET A 1 7.48 -18.23 -13.26
N ALA A 2 7.14 -17.17 -13.98
CA ALA A 2 7.71 -15.82 -13.77
C ALA A 2 7.07 -15.04 -12.61
N TYR A 3 6.05 -15.59 -11.96
CA TYR A 3 5.32 -14.99 -10.84
C TYR A 3 5.06 -16.05 -9.77
N SER A 4 5.18 -15.67 -8.50
CA SER A 4 4.86 -16.53 -7.36
C SER A 4 3.34 -16.75 -7.25
N GLU A 5 2.92 -17.88 -6.70
CA GLU A 5 1.49 -18.21 -6.54
C GLU A 5 0.75 -17.13 -5.73
N LYS A 6 1.44 -16.52 -4.75
CA LYS A 6 0.92 -15.39 -3.97
C LYS A 6 0.65 -14.15 -4.82
N VAL A 7 1.55 -13.81 -5.75
CA VAL A 7 1.34 -12.67 -6.66
C VAL A 7 0.13 -12.92 -7.56
N ILE A 8 -0.05 -14.15 -8.02
CA ILE A 8 -1.21 -14.54 -8.85
C ILE A 8 -2.50 -14.45 -8.03
N ASP A 9 -2.53 -14.96 -6.79
CA ASP A 9 -3.71 -14.90 -5.92
C ASP A 9 -4.16 -13.46 -5.67
N HIS A 10 -3.23 -12.58 -5.30
CA HIS A 10 -3.54 -11.16 -5.11
C HIS A 10 -3.87 -10.40 -6.40
N TYR A 11 -3.44 -10.91 -7.56
CA TYR A 11 -3.77 -10.33 -8.85
C TYR A 11 -5.17 -10.75 -9.33
N GLU A 12 -5.53 -12.02 -9.17
CA GLU A 12 -6.87 -12.53 -9.54
C GLU A 12 -7.94 -12.12 -8.54
N ASN A 13 -7.61 -12.08 -7.25
CA ASN A 13 -8.50 -11.69 -6.17
C ASN A 13 -7.90 -10.54 -5.33
N PRO A 14 -7.76 -9.33 -5.91
CA PRO A 14 -7.21 -8.20 -5.18
C PRO A 14 -8.15 -7.83 -4.03
N ARG A 15 -7.64 -7.94 -2.81
CA ARG A 15 -8.40 -7.61 -1.59
C ARG A 15 -8.36 -6.12 -1.39
N ASN A 16 -9.39 -5.51 -0.78
CA ASN A 16 -9.30 -4.10 -0.40
C ASN A 16 -9.15 -3.08 -1.55
N VAL A 17 -9.57 -3.46 -2.76
CA VAL A 17 -9.69 -2.51 -3.87
C VAL A 17 -10.82 -1.53 -3.58
N GLY A 18 -10.51 -0.25 -3.65
CA GLY A 18 -11.52 0.79 -3.46
C GLY A 18 -10.93 2.16 -3.20
N SER A 19 -11.79 3.06 -2.76
CA SER A 19 -11.37 4.38 -2.30
C SER A 19 -12.21 4.78 -1.10
N PHE A 20 -11.63 5.61 -0.25
CA PHE A 20 -12.35 6.30 0.81
C PHE A 20 -12.66 7.72 0.40
N ASP A 21 -13.60 8.34 1.10
CA ASP A 21 -13.87 9.75 0.95
C ASP A 21 -12.65 10.57 1.37
N LYS A 22 -12.32 11.59 0.58
CA LYS A 22 -11.17 12.46 0.87
C LYS A 22 -11.51 13.51 1.92
N GLU A 23 -12.80 13.82 2.07
CA GLU A 23 -13.31 14.81 3.00
C GLU A 23 -13.31 14.30 4.45
N ASP A 24 -13.18 12.98 4.63
CA ASP A 24 -13.10 12.39 5.95
C ASP A 24 -11.77 12.78 6.63
N PRO A 25 -11.80 13.42 7.82
CA PRO A 25 -10.59 13.79 8.55
C PRO A 25 -9.81 12.55 8.96
N SER A 26 -10.49 11.45 9.26
CA SER A 26 -9.90 10.17 9.68
C SER A 26 -9.18 9.42 8.55
N VAL A 27 -9.24 9.92 7.31
CA VAL A 27 -8.65 9.27 6.13
C VAL A 27 -7.40 10.00 5.67
N GLY A 28 -6.28 9.26 5.67
CA GLY A 28 -5.03 9.65 5.02
C GLY A 28 -4.95 9.11 3.61
N SER A 29 -4.48 9.92 2.67
CA SER A 29 -4.33 9.53 1.27
C SER A 29 -2.90 9.72 0.77
N GLY A 30 -2.31 8.65 0.25
CA GLY A 30 -0.99 8.64 -0.36
C GLY A 30 -1.09 8.25 -1.82
N MET A 31 -0.58 9.09 -2.72
CA MET A 31 -0.46 8.76 -4.13
C MET A 31 1.00 8.85 -4.52
N VAL A 32 1.55 7.75 -5.01
CA VAL A 32 2.96 7.60 -5.36
C VAL A 32 3.10 6.86 -6.68
N GLY A 33 4.24 7.04 -7.33
CA GLY A 33 4.54 6.45 -8.61
C GLY A 33 4.90 7.49 -9.67
N ALA A 34 5.47 7.00 -10.76
CA ALA A 34 5.96 7.83 -11.85
C ALA A 34 5.28 7.40 -13.16
N PRO A 35 4.67 8.34 -13.90
CA PRO A 35 4.11 8.04 -15.23
C PRO A 35 5.14 7.43 -16.19
N ALA A 36 6.42 7.77 -16.00
CA ALA A 36 7.54 7.25 -16.77
C ALA A 36 7.79 5.73 -16.58
N CYS A 37 7.47 5.19 -15.40
CA CYS A 37 7.61 3.76 -15.10
C CYS A 37 6.32 2.97 -15.40
N GLY A 38 5.21 3.66 -15.67
CA GLY A 38 3.90 3.03 -15.89
C GLY A 38 3.23 2.49 -14.63
N ASP A 39 3.83 2.70 -13.45
CA ASP A 39 3.32 2.25 -12.16
C ASP A 39 2.88 3.46 -11.31
N VAL A 40 1.60 3.50 -10.95
CA VAL A 40 0.98 4.51 -10.09
C VAL A 40 0.13 3.80 -9.03
N MET A 41 0.43 4.03 -7.76
CA MET A 41 -0.29 3.49 -6.62
C MET A 41 -0.94 4.61 -5.84
N LYS A 42 -2.20 4.41 -5.50
CA LYS A 42 -2.93 5.23 -4.55
C LYS A 42 -3.36 4.36 -3.38
N LEU A 43 -2.84 4.69 -2.20
CA LEU A 43 -3.20 4.07 -0.95
C LEU A 43 -4.02 5.05 -0.11
N GLN A 44 -5.09 4.58 0.50
CA GLN A 44 -5.87 5.34 1.46
C GLN A 44 -6.02 4.50 2.73
N ILE A 45 -5.70 5.10 3.87
CA ILE A 45 -5.83 4.46 5.19
C ILE A 45 -6.87 5.23 5.99
N LYS A 46 -7.74 4.51 6.68
CA LYS A 46 -8.70 5.05 7.64
C LYS A 46 -8.17 4.76 9.03
N VAL A 47 -7.97 5.80 9.81
CA VAL A 47 -7.40 5.71 11.15
C VAL A 47 -8.47 6.07 12.17
N THR A 48 -8.53 5.32 13.26
CA THR A 48 -9.37 5.64 14.42
C THR A 48 -8.81 6.84 15.20
N PRO A 49 -9.60 7.47 16.07
CA PRO A 49 -9.14 8.52 16.98
C PRO A 49 -7.98 8.09 17.91
N GLU A 50 -7.81 6.77 18.09
CA GLU A 50 -6.77 6.16 18.91
C GLU A 50 -5.44 6.00 18.15
N GLY A 51 -5.40 6.34 16.86
CA GLY A 51 -4.20 6.24 16.01
C GLY A 51 -3.97 4.85 15.40
N ILE A 52 -5.02 4.01 15.37
CA ILE A 52 -4.99 2.65 14.80
C ILE A 52 -5.65 2.65 13.43
N ILE A 53 -5.06 1.97 12.44
CA ILE A 53 -5.64 1.84 11.11
C ILE A 53 -6.80 0.83 11.16
N GLU A 54 -8.03 1.32 11.03
CA GLU A 54 -9.25 0.51 11.00
C GLU A 54 -9.40 -0.23 9.68
N ASP A 55 -9.17 0.47 8.57
CA ASP A 55 -9.31 -0.10 7.24
C ASP A 55 -8.37 0.60 6.25
N ALA A 56 -7.99 -0.11 5.20
CA ALA A 56 -7.09 0.39 4.17
C ALA A 56 -7.62 0.00 2.80
N LYS A 57 -7.62 0.94 1.86
CA LYS A 57 -8.05 0.72 0.49
C LYS A 57 -6.98 1.18 -0.46
N PHE A 58 -6.81 0.44 -1.54
CA PHE A 58 -5.86 0.83 -2.58
C PHE A 58 -6.48 0.84 -3.96
N LYS A 59 -5.84 1.61 -4.84
CA LYS A 59 -6.00 1.58 -6.29
C LYS A 59 -4.62 1.69 -6.91
N THR A 60 -4.19 0.64 -7.59
CA THR A 60 -2.90 0.61 -8.27
C THR A 60 -3.12 0.37 -9.76
N TYR A 61 -2.37 1.12 -10.55
CA TYR A 61 -2.21 0.92 -11.98
C TYR A 61 -0.76 0.55 -12.21
N GLY A 62 -0.50 -0.62 -12.77
CA GLY A 62 0.86 -1.10 -12.94
C GLY A 62 0.92 -2.58 -13.27
N CYS A 63 2.12 -3.15 -13.21
CA CYS A 63 2.31 -4.58 -13.42
C CYS A 63 1.63 -5.43 -12.32
N GLY A 64 1.32 -6.70 -12.62
CA GLY A 64 0.65 -7.60 -11.67
C GLY A 64 1.36 -7.72 -10.31
N SER A 65 2.70 -7.64 -10.31
CA SER A 65 3.50 -7.57 -9.08
C SER A 65 3.19 -6.34 -8.23
N ALA A 66 3.00 -5.16 -8.84
CA ALA A 66 2.66 -3.93 -8.11
C ALA A 66 1.26 -4.00 -7.49
N ILE A 67 0.30 -4.61 -8.20
CA ILE A 67 -1.05 -4.86 -7.67
C ILE A 67 -0.98 -5.81 -6.47
N ALA A 68 -0.23 -6.90 -6.60
CA ALA A 68 -0.05 -7.86 -5.51
C ALA A 68 0.64 -7.25 -4.29
N SER A 69 1.72 -6.49 -4.47
CA SER A 69 2.38 -5.75 -3.39
C SER A 69 1.44 -4.78 -2.69
N SER A 70 0.62 -4.06 -3.48
CA SER A 70 -0.35 -3.13 -2.92
C SER A 70 -1.42 -3.85 -2.08
N SER A 71 -1.95 -4.98 -2.60
CA SER A 71 -2.95 -5.78 -1.89
C SER A 71 -2.41 -6.33 -0.58
N LEU A 72 -1.22 -6.93 -0.61
CA LEU A 72 -0.57 -7.49 0.58
C LEU A 72 -0.35 -6.41 1.64
N VAL A 73 0.19 -5.26 1.24
CA VAL A 73 0.41 -4.13 2.15
C VAL A 73 -0.89 -3.66 2.79
N THR A 74 -1.99 -3.58 2.03
CA THR A 74 -3.28 -3.16 2.61
C THR A 74 -3.81 -4.11 3.67
N GLU A 75 -3.50 -5.40 3.60
CA GLU A 75 -3.84 -6.35 4.67
C GLU A 75 -2.92 -6.17 5.88
N TRP A 76 -1.63 -5.94 5.65
CA TRP A 76 -0.66 -5.78 6.73
C TRP A 76 -0.88 -4.51 7.56
N VAL A 77 -1.25 -3.40 6.92
CA VAL A 77 -1.47 -2.14 7.62
C VAL A 77 -2.78 -2.11 8.42
N LYS A 78 -3.74 -3.00 8.13
CA LYS A 78 -4.99 -3.07 8.90
C LYS A 78 -4.74 -3.56 10.31
N GLY A 79 -5.33 -2.88 11.29
CA GLY A 79 -5.18 -3.18 12.71
C GLY A 79 -3.84 -2.76 13.30
N LYS A 80 -2.91 -2.22 12.49
CA LYS A 80 -1.65 -1.65 12.97
C LYS A 80 -1.81 -0.19 13.34
N SER A 81 -0.97 0.28 14.25
CA SER A 81 -0.81 1.71 14.50
C SER A 81 -0.15 2.42 13.31
N ILE A 82 -0.34 3.73 13.22
CA ILE A 82 0.31 4.56 12.18
C ILE A 82 1.83 4.39 12.17
N ASP A 83 2.46 4.30 13.34
CA ASP A 83 3.91 4.17 13.45
C ASP A 83 4.39 2.76 13.07
N GLU A 84 3.62 1.72 13.38
CA GLU A 84 3.91 0.37 12.89
C GLU A 84 3.75 0.25 11.38
N ALA A 85 2.71 0.87 10.80
CA ALA A 85 2.54 0.90 9.35
C ALA A 85 3.71 1.60 8.66
N ALA A 86 4.19 2.71 9.23
CA ALA A 86 5.37 3.42 8.74
C ALA A 86 6.69 2.65 8.94
N ALA A 87 6.71 1.65 9.83
CA ALA A 87 7.87 0.80 10.08
C ALA A 87 7.99 -0.37 9.10
N ILE A 88 6.94 -0.68 8.33
CA ILE A 88 6.96 -1.74 7.29
C ILE A 88 8.03 -1.39 6.25
N LYS A 89 8.93 -2.33 5.98
CA LYS A 89 10.01 -2.14 5.01
C LYS A 89 9.72 -2.83 3.69
N ASN A 90 10.22 -2.25 2.61
CA ASN A 90 10.20 -2.86 1.28
C ASN A 90 10.82 -4.28 1.24
N SER A 91 11.80 -4.57 2.10
CA SER A 91 12.46 -5.89 2.16
C SER A 91 11.47 -6.98 2.56
N GLU A 92 10.61 -6.73 3.55
CA GLU A 92 9.62 -7.70 4.03
C GLU A 92 8.58 -8.00 2.93
N ILE A 93 8.15 -6.98 2.19
CA ILE A 93 7.22 -7.11 1.06
C ILE A 93 7.87 -7.91 -0.08
N ALA A 94 9.15 -7.64 -0.36
CA ALA A 94 9.90 -8.34 -1.41
C ALA A 94 10.13 -9.82 -1.07
N GLU A 95 10.45 -10.13 0.19
CA GLU A 95 10.61 -11.51 0.68
C GLU A 95 9.27 -12.25 0.66
N GLU A 96 8.19 -11.62 1.13
CA GLU A 96 6.87 -12.26 1.22
C GLU A 96 6.32 -12.66 -0.16
N LEU A 97 6.56 -11.82 -1.17
CA LEU A 97 6.14 -12.05 -2.56
C LEU A 97 7.18 -12.76 -3.43
N GLU A 98 8.34 -13.09 -2.85
CA GLU A 98 9.49 -13.71 -3.53
C GLU A 98 9.86 -12.96 -4.82
N LEU A 99 9.89 -11.62 -4.74
CA LEU A 99 10.12 -10.79 -5.90
C LEU A 99 11.56 -10.91 -6.39
N PRO A 100 11.78 -11.09 -7.71
CA PRO A 100 13.13 -11.06 -8.27
C PRO A 100 13.74 -9.66 -8.08
N PRO A 101 15.08 -9.54 -8.01
CA PRO A 101 15.78 -8.28 -7.73
C PRO A 101 15.42 -7.14 -8.69
N VAL A 102 14.98 -7.45 -9.90
CA VAL A 102 14.53 -6.48 -10.92
C VAL A 102 13.20 -5.80 -10.54
N LYS A 103 12.38 -6.41 -9.66
CA LYS A 103 11.05 -5.95 -9.25
C LYS A 103 11.00 -5.33 -7.84
N VAL A 104 12.16 -5.13 -7.20
CA VAL A 104 12.27 -4.49 -5.88
C VAL A 104 11.70 -3.05 -5.87
N HIS A 105 11.69 -2.37 -7.01
CA HIS A 105 11.07 -1.05 -7.13
C HIS A 105 9.57 -1.03 -6.79
N CYS A 106 8.85 -2.15 -7.00
CA CYS A 106 7.44 -2.27 -6.63
C CYS A 106 7.27 -2.24 -5.10
N SER A 107 8.19 -2.84 -4.36
CA SER A 107 8.19 -2.84 -2.89
C SER A 107 8.53 -1.47 -2.31
N ILE A 108 9.46 -0.74 -2.92
CA ILE A 108 9.79 0.64 -2.54
C ILE A 108 8.58 1.54 -2.73
N LEU A 109 7.89 1.39 -3.88
CA LEU A 109 6.70 2.17 -4.19
C LEU A 109 5.57 1.90 -3.18
N ALA A 110 5.40 0.65 -2.74
CA ALA A 110 4.45 0.32 -1.69
C ALA A 110 4.81 0.96 -0.33
N GLU A 111 6.08 0.93 0.08
CA GLU A 111 6.56 1.60 1.29
C GLU A 111 6.32 3.12 1.25
N ASP A 112 6.67 3.75 0.12
CA ASP A 112 6.46 5.18 -0.10
C ASP A 112 4.96 5.54 -0.06
N ALA A 113 4.09 4.67 -0.56
CA ALA A 113 2.64 4.87 -0.52
C ALA A 113 2.12 4.94 0.92
N ILE A 114 2.59 4.04 1.80
CA ILE A 114 2.22 4.02 3.22
C ILE A 114 2.69 5.30 3.90
N LYS A 115 3.97 5.66 3.72
CA LYS A 115 4.54 6.88 4.29
C LYS A 115 3.80 8.13 3.84
N ALA A 116 3.45 8.21 2.56
CA ALA A 116 2.67 9.31 2.01
C ALA A 116 1.27 9.39 2.64
N ALA A 117 0.57 8.25 2.77
CA ALA A 117 -0.77 8.21 3.37
C ALA A 117 -0.75 8.58 4.87
N VAL A 118 0.26 8.11 5.60
CA VAL A 118 0.50 8.46 7.00
C VAL A 118 0.83 9.94 7.16
N ALA A 119 1.70 10.49 6.29
CA ALA A 119 2.07 11.90 6.33
C ALA A 119 0.86 12.82 6.03
N ASP A 120 0.01 12.44 5.08
CA ASP A 120 -1.24 13.16 4.77
C ASP A 120 -2.19 13.16 5.98
N TYR A 121 -2.37 12.01 6.63
CA TYR A 121 -3.16 11.90 7.86
C TYR A 121 -2.60 12.79 8.99
N LYS A 122 -1.28 12.73 9.24
CA LYS A 122 -0.62 13.53 10.28
C LYS A 122 -0.75 15.03 9.99
N LYS A 123 -0.66 15.46 8.72
CA LYS A 123 -0.87 16.86 8.31
C LYS A 123 -2.30 17.35 8.55
N LYS A 124 -3.31 16.49 8.39
CA LYS A 124 -4.71 16.86 8.66
C LYS A 124 -5.02 17.02 10.17
N HIS A 125 -4.21 16.40 11.03
CA HIS A 125 -4.39 16.39 12.49
C HIS A 125 -3.35 17.24 13.24
N GLN A 126 -2.55 18.03 12.52
CA GLN A 126 -1.57 18.97 13.07
C GLN A 126 -2.13 20.39 13.02
#